data_AF-A0A7X5JEJ4-F1
#
_entry.id   AF-A0A7X5JEJ4-F1
#
_cell.length_a   1.000
_cell.length_b   1.000
_cell.length_c   1.000
_cell.angle_alpha   90.00
_cell.angle_beta   90.00
_cell.angle_gamma   90.00
#
_symmetry.space_group_name_H-M   'P 1'
#
loop_
_entity.id
_entity.type
_entity.pdbx_description
1 polymer ?
#
loop_
_entity_poly.entity_id
_entity_poly.type
_entity_poly.pdbx_seq_one_letter_code
_entity_poly.pdbx_strand_id
1 'polypeptide(L)'
;MENNHLKKSFESHKLLAQERTILANERNTLAYVRTGFSAFVLGIAAIKLFEEDSFFLYVGGAAAVSGVLFIIFGVVYYPIRKKRIKSY
;
A
#
# COMPACT_ATOMS: atom_id res chain seq x y z
N MET A 1 43.93 -16.09 1.16
CA MET A 1 42.78 -16.02 2.10
C MET A 1 42.02 -14.69 2.02
N GLU A 2 42.63 -13.61 1.50
CA GLU A 2 42.05 -12.26 1.41
C GLU A 2 40.82 -12.12 0.47
N ASN A 3 40.79 -12.85 -0.65
CA ASN A 3 39.71 -12.75 -1.66
C ASN A 3 38.31 -13.16 -1.15
N ASN A 4 38.21 -14.03 -0.13
CA ASN A 4 36.92 -14.49 0.38
C ASN A 4 36.23 -13.45 1.27
N HIS A 5 36.99 -12.61 1.98
CA HIS A 5 36.44 -11.56 2.84
C HIS A 5 35.81 -10.44 2.02
N LEU A 6 36.48 -10.03 0.93
CA LEU A 6 35.96 -9.03 0.00
C LEU A 6 34.68 -9.52 -0.69
N LYS A 7 34.66 -10.78 -1.13
CA LYS A 7 33.47 -11.36 -1.77
C LYS A 7 32.27 -11.39 -0.82
N LYS A 8 32.49 -11.72 0.46
CA LYS A 8 31.43 -11.77 1.48
C LYS A 8 30.86 -10.39 1.82
N SER A 9 31.70 -9.33 1.87
CA SER A 9 31.21 -7.97 2.10
C SER A 9 30.40 -7.46 0.90
N PHE A 10 30.85 -7.71 -0.34
CA PHE A 10 30.10 -7.36 -1.56
C PHE A 10 28.73 -8.05 -1.62
N GLU A 11 28.64 -9.34 -1.30
CA GLU A 11 27.37 -10.08 -1.24
C GLU A 11 26.44 -9.53 -0.15
N SER A 12 26.99 -9.19 1.02
CA SER A 12 26.22 -8.59 2.13
C SER A 12 25.67 -7.21 1.76
N HIS A 13 26.47 -6.37 1.09
CA HIS A 13 26.03 -5.05 0.63
C HIS A 13 24.94 -5.14 -0.44
N LYS A 14 25.03 -6.12 -1.36
CA LYS A 14 23.99 -6.38 -2.36
C LYS A 14 22.66 -6.78 -1.72
N LEU A 15 22.69 -7.69 -0.75
CA LEU A 15 21.51 -8.11 0.02
C LEU A 15 20.86 -6.93 0.73
N LEU A 16 21.65 -6.12 1.46
CA LEU A 16 21.14 -4.95 2.17
C LEU A 16 20.56 -3.88 1.21
N ALA A 17 21.14 -3.73 0.01
CA ALA A 17 20.61 -2.82 -1.01
C ALA A 17 19.28 -3.33 -1.60
N GLN A 18 19.15 -4.65 -1.81
CA GLN A 18 17.89 -5.27 -2.26
C GLN A 18 16.79 -5.16 -1.21
N GLU A 19 17.10 -5.45 0.06
CA GLU A 19 16.13 -5.32 1.16
C GLU A 19 15.60 -3.89 1.30
N ARG A 20 16.47 -2.88 1.19
CA ARG A 20 16.04 -1.46 1.19
C ARG A 20 15.10 -1.13 0.04
N THR A 21 15.34 -1.71 -1.14
CA THR A 21 14.49 -1.51 -2.32
C THR A 21 13.12 -2.16 -2.13
N ILE A 22 13.09 -3.37 -1.57
CA ILE A 22 11.85 -4.09 -1.25
C ILE A 22 11.06 -3.29 -0.20
N LEU A 23 11.70 -2.90 0.89
CA LEU A 23 11.07 -2.15 1.99
C LEU A 23 10.52 -0.79 1.53
N ALA A 24 11.22 -0.09 0.63
CA ALA A 24 10.73 1.14 0.02
C ALA A 24 9.47 0.92 -0.83
N ASN A 25 9.40 -0.19 -1.57
CA ASN A 25 8.22 -0.54 -2.37
C ASN A 25 7.03 -1.02 -1.50
N GLU A 26 7.32 -1.70 -0.38
CA GLU A 26 6.33 -2.03 0.65
C GLU A 26 5.72 -0.76 1.28
N ARG A 27 6.56 0.26 1.56
CA ARG A 27 6.10 1.56 2.08
C ARG A 27 5.12 2.25 1.12
N ASN A 28 5.39 2.25 -0.18
CA ASN A 28 4.47 2.83 -1.16
C ASN A 28 3.13 2.11 -1.16
N THR A 29 3.13 0.79 -1.02
CA THR A 29 1.88 0.04 -1.02
C THR A 29 1.08 0.24 0.28
N LEU A 30 1.77 0.28 1.42
CA LEU A 30 1.15 0.65 2.70
C LEU A 30 0.60 2.08 2.70
N ALA A 31 1.21 2.99 1.92
CA ALA A 31 0.68 4.35 1.72
C ALA A 31 -0.65 4.33 0.95
N TYR A 32 -0.78 3.52 -0.10
CA TYR A 32 -2.05 3.35 -0.83
C TYR A 32 -3.16 2.75 0.05
N VAL A 33 -2.84 1.76 0.87
CA VAL A 33 -3.82 1.19 1.81
C VAL A 33 -4.28 2.24 2.83
N ARG A 34 -3.34 3.04 3.35
CA ARG A 34 -3.64 4.11 4.31
C ARG A 34 -4.54 5.19 3.70
N THR A 35 -4.22 5.69 2.51
CA THR A 35 -5.02 6.73 1.85
C THR A 35 -6.41 6.21 1.48
N GLY A 36 -6.51 4.97 1.00
CA GLY A 36 -7.80 4.32 0.74
C GLY A 36 -8.64 4.17 2.00
N PHE A 37 -8.03 3.76 3.13
CA PHE A 37 -8.70 3.65 4.42
C PHE A 37 -9.17 5.02 4.96
N SER A 38 -8.33 6.06 4.85
CA SER A 38 -8.70 7.42 5.24
C SER A 38 -9.86 7.95 4.41
N ALA A 39 -9.86 7.72 3.09
CA ALA A 39 -10.98 8.10 2.22
C ALA A 39 -12.27 7.37 2.57
N PHE A 40 -12.20 6.07 2.89
CA PHE A 40 -13.34 5.28 3.34
C PHE A 40 -13.95 5.80 4.65
N VAL A 41 -13.11 6.04 5.67
CA VAL A 41 -13.57 6.59 6.96
C VAL A 41 -14.19 7.97 6.77
N LEU A 42 -13.59 8.81 5.92
CA LEU A 42 -14.10 10.15 5.63
C LEU A 42 -15.44 10.11 4.88
N GLY A 43 -15.65 9.14 3.98
CA GLY A 43 -16.93 8.89 3.33
C GLY A 43 -18.03 8.48 4.31
N ILE A 44 -17.74 7.56 5.24
CA ILE A 44 -18.69 7.16 6.30
C ILE A 44 -18.98 8.33 7.23
N ALA A 45 -17.95 9.10 7.63
CA ALA A 45 -18.11 10.27 8.47
C ALA A 45 -19.01 11.32 7.79
N ALA A 46 -18.83 11.57 6.49
CA ALA A 46 -19.67 12.50 5.74
C ALA A 46 -21.15 12.06 5.68
N ILE A 47 -21.42 10.76 5.47
CA ILE A 47 -22.80 10.23 5.51
C ILE A 47 -23.43 10.47 6.89
N LYS A 48 -22.70 10.16 7.97
CA LYS A 48 -23.21 10.29 9.34
C LYS A 48 -23.33 11.73 9.84
N LEU A 49 -22.53 12.67 9.31
CA LEU A 49 -22.58 14.05 9.76
C LEU A 49 -23.71 14.84 9.08
N PHE A 50 -24.14 14.40 7.89
CA PHE A 50 -25.09 15.10 7.03
C PHE A 50 -26.25 14.18 6.60
N GLU A 51 -26.84 13.48 7.57
CA GLU A 51 -27.89 12.47 7.33
C GLU A 51 -29.19 13.07 6.77
N GLU A 52 -29.47 14.34 7.09
CA GLU A 52 -30.72 15.03 6.71
C GLU A 52 -30.71 15.53 5.25
N ASP A 53 -29.52 15.72 4.66
CA ASP A 53 -29.39 16.20 3.28
C ASP A 53 -29.26 15.03 2.30
N SER A 54 -30.30 14.83 1.48
CA SER A 54 -30.33 13.77 0.43
C SER A 54 -29.15 13.85 -0.56
N PHE A 55 -28.57 15.04 -0.76
CA PHE A 55 -27.38 15.23 -1.57
C PHE A 55 -26.12 14.59 -0.93
N PHE A 56 -25.95 14.76 0.39
CA PHE A 56 -24.81 14.21 1.13
C PHE A 56 -24.89 12.69 1.28
N LEU A 57 -26.10 12.11 1.29
CA LEU A 57 -26.29 10.66 1.22
C LEU A 57 -25.73 10.07 -0.09
N TYR A 58 -26.01 10.69 -1.24
CA TYR A 58 -25.50 10.23 -2.54
C TYR A 58 -23.99 10.44 -2.68
N VAL A 59 -23.48 11.63 -2.30
CA VAL A 59 -22.05 11.95 -2.37
C VAL A 59 -21.25 11.10 -1.39
N GLY A 60 -21.75 10.93 -0.17
CA GLY A 60 -21.15 10.09 0.85
C GLY A 60 -21.16 8.61 0.46
N GLY A 61 -22.24 8.11 -0.14
CA GLY A 61 -22.32 6.76 -0.70
C GLY A 61 -21.30 6.52 -1.82
N ALA A 62 -21.19 7.46 -2.77
CA ALA A 62 -20.18 7.40 -3.82
C ALA A 62 -18.74 7.45 -3.25
N ALA A 63 -18.51 8.30 -2.24
CA ALA A 63 -17.23 8.39 -1.55
C ALA A 63 -16.89 7.08 -0.82
N ALA A 64 -17.84 6.48 -0.11
CA ALA A 64 -17.66 5.20 0.58
C ALA A 64 -17.34 4.06 -0.40
N VAL A 65 -18.08 3.94 -1.51
CA VAL A 65 -17.82 2.95 -2.58
C VAL A 65 -16.43 3.17 -3.20
N SER A 66 -16.07 4.42 -3.51
CA SER A 66 -14.75 4.74 -4.03
C SER A 66 -13.64 4.37 -3.05
N GLY A 67 -13.82 4.62 -1.74
CA GLY A 67 -12.88 4.22 -0.69
C GLY A 67 -12.71 2.71 -0.59
N VAL A 68 -13.79 1.95 -0.69
CA VAL A 68 -13.74 0.47 -0.75
C VAL A 68 -12.98 0.00 -1.99
N LEU A 69 -13.22 0.60 -3.17
CA LEU A 69 -12.48 0.28 -4.39
C LEU A 69 -10.98 0.55 -4.24
N PHE A 70 -10.59 1.67 -3.63
CA PHE A 70 -9.18 1.99 -3.34
C PHE A 70 -8.55 1.02 -2.33
N ILE A 71 -9.28 0.60 -1.29
CA ILE A 71 -8.82 -0.42 -0.34
C ILE A 71 -8.62 -1.75 -1.05
N ILE A 72 -9.59 -2.19 -1.87
CA ILE A 72 -9.49 -3.43 -2.65
C ILE A 72 -8.32 -3.36 -3.62
N PHE A 73 -8.14 -2.26 -4.35
CA PHE A 73 -6.97 -2.07 -5.21
C PHE A 73 -5.66 -2.14 -4.41
N GLY A 74 -5.57 -1.47 -3.26
CA GLY A 74 -4.38 -1.50 -2.41
C GLY A 74 -4.06 -2.90 -1.85
N VAL A 75 -5.09 -3.64 -1.43
CA VAL A 75 -4.95 -4.97 -0.81
C VAL A 75 -4.72 -6.07 -1.85
N VAL A 76 -5.40 -6.02 -3.01
CA VAL A 76 -5.30 -7.05 -4.07
C VAL A 76 -4.04 -6.85 -4.92
N TYR A 77 -3.63 -5.61 -5.19
CA TYR A 77 -2.46 -5.34 -6.02
C TYR A 77 -1.13 -5.65 -5.31
N TYR A 78 -1.12 -5.64 -3.96
CA TYR A 78 0.08 -5.89 -3.16
C TYR A 78 0.61 -7.34 -3.21
N PRO A 79 -0.19 -8.40 -2.97
CA PRO A 79 0.31 -9.78 -2.98
C PRO A 79 0.66 -10.26 -4.39
N ILE A 80 0.02 -9.74 -5.44
CA ILE A 80 0.29 -10.13 -6.83
C ILE A 80 1.71 -9.71 -7.23
N ARG A 81 2.18 -8.56 -6.76
CA ARG A 81 3.53 -8.03 -7.06
C ARG A 81 4.62 -8.70 -6.22
N LYS A 82 4.31 -9.14 -5.00
CA LYS A 82 5.25 -9.85 -4.10
C LYS A 82 5.69 -11.22 -4.65
N LYS A 83 4.84 -11.91 -5.43
CA LYS A 83 5.19 -13.22 -6.02
C LYS A 83 6.24 -13.17 -7.14
N ARG A 84 6.43 -12.02 -7.80
CA ARG A 84 7.35 -11.89 -8.95
C ARG A 84 8.82 -11.71 -8.56
N ILE A 85 9.12 -11.41 -7.30
CA ILE A 85 10.48 -11.07 -6.84
C ILE A 85 11.22 -12.29 -6.25
N LYS A 86 10.51 -13.36 -5.83
CA LYS A 86 11.15 -14.60 -5.36
C LYS A 86 11.65 -15.53 -6.47
N SER A 87 11.60 -15.10 -7.74
CA SER A 87 11.97 -15.91 -8.91
C SER A 87 13.28 -15.48 -9.59
N TYR A 88 14.03 -14.55 -9.00
CA TYR A 88 15.37 -14.13 -9.43
C TYR A 88 16.28 -14.03 -8.20
#